data_AF-A0A8H8REY5-F1
#
_entry.id   AF-A0A8H8REY5-F1
#
_cell.length_a   1.000
_cell.length_b   1.000
_cell.length_c   1.000
_cell.angle_alpha   90.00
_cell.angle_beta   90.00
_cell.angle_gamma   90.00
#
_symmetry.space_group_name_H-M   'P 1'
#
loop_
_entity.id
_entity.type
_entity.pdbx_description
1 polymer ?
#
loop_
_entity_poly.entity_id
_entity_poly.type
_entity_poly.pdbx_seq_one_letter_code
_entity_poly.pdbx_strand_id
1 'polypeptide(L)'
;MEVALDFPFRKTSVQTERTMPLITFTGYPTSGKTHRAQQLQNYLLTRISSLPDPASLRVHLISDHTLSIPRSVYNLEAKSQHERSNNASEKDARATIYAAVKRLLSNKDIVILDGANYIKGWRYQLYCEAKAVRTPHCVVHVGTPVSQARRINDERAAITDEKGEEEQPYESECWENLVYRYEEPNAMGRWDSPLFTVLWDDEGPPCEDIWKALVGSEAEGNKKVVRANLATVLKAPSSEDYLYELDKSTQKILNRILDWVRDHPGEGGGRSALVRVVLRSCWLSYLRVLWACPHFRGLGGSSLV
;
A
#
# COMPACT_ATOMS: atom_id res chain seq x y z
N MET A 1 -15.96 -57.46 -9.31
CA MET A 1 -17.04 -56.46 -9.16
C MET A 1 -16.55 -55.45 -8.15
N GLU A 2 -15.79 -54.46 -8.61
CA GLU A 2 -15.17 -53.45 -7.76
C GLU A 2 -15.97 -52.16 -7.99
N VAL A 3 -16.70 -51.72 -6.97
CA VAL A 3 -17.57 -50.55 -7.05
C VAL A 3 -16.73 -49.32 -6.72
N ALA A 4 -16.29 -48.62 -7.76
CA ALA A 4 -15.66 -47.31 -7.62
C ALA A 4 -16.72 -46.28 -7.23
N LEU A 5 -16.61 -45.74 -6.01
CA LEU A 5 -17.38 -44.58 -5.56
C LEU A 5 -16.71 -43.30 -6.08
N ASP A 6 -17.15 -42.83 -7.24
CA ASP A 6 -16.81 -41.50 -7.74
C ASP A 6 -17.56 -40.44 -6.91
N PHE A 7 -16.87 -39.86 -5.94
CA PHE A 7 -17.31 -38.62 -5.30
C PHE A 7 -17.01 -37.45 -6.24
N PRO A 8 -18.02 -36.65 -6.67
CA PRO A 8 -17.77 -35.50 -7.50
C PRO A 8 -17.05 -34.43 -6.66
N PHE A 9 -15.75 -34.27 -6.92
CA PHE A 9 -14.96 -33.16 -6.41
C PHE A 9 -15.56 -31.86 -6.96
N ARG A 10 -16.43 -31.21 -6.18
CA ARG A 10 -16.90 -29.85 -6.42
C ARG A 10 -15.64 -28.98 -6.50
N LYS A 11 -15.27 -28.55 -7.71
CA LYS A 11 -14.33 -27.45 -7.90
C LYS A 11 -14.95 -26.24 -7.20
N THR A 12 -14.56 -25.99 -5.95
CA THR A 12 -14.71 -24.68 -5.34
C THR A 12 -13.93 -23.73 -6.23
N SER A 13 -14.64 -22.96 -7.04
CA SER A 13 -14.06 -21.83 -7.73
C SER A 13 -13.38 -20.99 -6.66
N VAL A 14 -12.04 -20.97 -6.65
CA VAL A 14 -11.29 -19.99 -5.87
C VAL A 14 -11.77 -18.65 -6.40
N GLN A 15 -12.67 -18.00 -5.67
CA GLN A 15 -12.97 -16.60 -5.89
C GLN A 15 -11.65 -15.90 -5.63
N THR A 16 -10.92 -15.63 -6.71
CA THR A 16 -9.78 -14.73 -6.68
C THR A 16 -10.32 -13.44 -6.12
N GLU A 17 -9.90 -13.10 -4.89
CA GLU A 17 -10.28 -11.86 -4.21
C GLU A 17 -10.02 -10.72 -5.20
N ARG A 18 -11.10 -10.19 -5.81
CA ARG A 18 -11.02 -8.98 -6.63
C ARG A 18 -10.62 -7.89 -5.64
N THR A 19 -9.46 -7.25 -5.79
CA THR A 19 -9.12 -6.07 -4.98
C THR A 19 -9.22 -4.86 -5.87
N MET A 20 -10.01 -3.86 -5.45
CA MET A 20 -10.43 -2.76 -6.31
C MET A 20 -9.69 -1.47 -5.95
N PRO A 21 -9.30 -0.67 -6.95
CA PRO A 21 -8.21 0.30 -6.90
C PRO A 21 -8.47 1.62 -6.16
N LEU A 22 -7.39 2.21 -5.63
CA LEU A 22 -7.30 3.64 -5.32
C LEU A 22 -6.67 4.40 -6.49
N ILE A 23 -7.36 5.42 -7.00
CA ILE A 23 -6.90 6.29 -8.09
C ILE A 23 -6.68 7.69 -7.51
N THR A 24 -5.44 8.16 -7.47
CA THR A 24 -5.09 9.45 -6.88
C THR A 24 -4.78 10.46 -7.97
N PHE A 25 -5.56 11.53 -8.08
CA PHE A 25 -5.26 12.64 -9.00
C PHE A 25 -4.28 13.62 -8.38
N THR A 26 -3.30 14.09 -9.15
CA THR A 26 -2.33 15.11 -8.72
C THR A 26 -2.09 16.11 -9.83
N GLY A 27 -1.74 17.35 -9.48
CA GLY A 27 -1.57 18.46 -10.41
C GLY A 27 -1.73 19.78 -9.68
N TYR A 28 -1.30 20.87 -10.32
CA TYR A 28 -1.42 22.22 -9.76
C TYR A 28 -2.85 22.58 -9.35
N PRO A 29 -3.04 23.53 -8.41
CA PRO A 29 -4.35 24.17 -8.25
C PRO A 29 -4.87 24.63 -9.61
N THR A 30 -6.19 24.57 -9.83
CA THR A 30 -6.87 24.96 -11.08
C THR A 30 -6.41 24.25 -12.37
N SER A 31 -5.64 23.16 -12.30
CA SER A 31 -5.17 22.39 -13.46
C SER A 31 -6.24 21.51 -14.14
N GLY A 32 -7.50 21.54 -13.71
CA GLY A 32 -8.58 20.72 -14.29
C GLY A 32 -8.66 19.28 -13.77
N LYS A 33 -8.06 18.98 -12.61
CA LYS A 33 -8.14 17.65 -11.96
C LYS A 33 -9.56 17.12 -11.85
N THR A 34 -10.48 17.93 -11.32
CA THR A 34 -11.89 17.57 -11.16
C THR A 34 -12.56 17.19 -12.49
N HIS A 35 -12.27 17.94 -13.56
CA HIS A 35 -12.79 17.61 -14.89
C HIS A 35 -12.28 16.24 -15.37
N ARG A 36 -10.97 15.97 -15.23
CA ARG A 36 -10.38 14.68 -15.63
C ARG A 36 -10.87 13.53 -14.74
N ALA A 37 -11.09 13.78 -13.45
CA ALA A 37 -11.65 12.80 -12.52
C ALA A 37 -13.09 12.42 -12.88
N GLN A 38 -13.92 13.40 -13.25
CA GLN A 38 -15.29 13.16 -13.72
C GLN A 38 -15.33 12.41 -15.05
N GLN A 39 -14.45 12.75 -16.01
CA GLN A 39 -14.30 12.00 -17.26
C GLN A 39 -14.00 10.51 -16.99
N LEU A 40 -13.04 10.24 -16.09
CA LEU A 40 -12.70 8.88 -15.70
C LEU A 40 -13.85 8.18 -14.97
N GLN A 41 -14.52 8.85 -14.04
CA GLN A 41 -15.67 8.31 -13.32
C GLN A 41 -16.79 7.87 -14.29
N ASN A 42 -17.15 8.74 -15.24
CA ASN A 42 -18.18 8.45 -16.24
C ASN A 42 -17.81 7.24 -17.12
N TYR A 43 -16.55 7.17 -17.54
CA TYR A 43 -16.03 6.02 -18.26
C TYR A 43 -16.14 4.73 -17.43
N LEU A 44 -15.70 4.75 -16.16
CA LEU A 44 -15.75 3.56 -15.29
C LEU A 44 -17.18 3.09 -15.05
N LEU A 45 -18.12 4.01 -14.79
CA LEU A 45 -19.53 3.69 -14.61
C LEU A 45 -20.13 3.05 -15.87
N THR A 46 -19.82 3.59 -17.04
CA THR A 46 -20.26 3.03 -18.33
C THR A 46 -19.64 1.66 -18.59
N ARG A 47 -18.36 1.49 -18.26
CA ARG A 47 -17.68 0.20 -18.41
C ARG A 47 -18.28 -0.85 -17.48
N ILE A 48 -18.56 -0.50 -16.23
CA ILE A 48 -19.15 -1.42 -15.24
C ILE A 48 -20.57 -1.82 -15.64
N SER A 49 -21.39 -0.90 -16.17
CA SER A 49 -22.73 -1.24 -16.64
C SER A 49 -22.73 -2.16 -17.86
N SER A 50 -21.66 -2.15 -18.66
CA SER A 50 -21.48 -3.07 -19.80
C SER A 50 -21.00 -4.48 -19.40
N LEU A 51 -20.57 -4.69 -18.15
CA LEU A 51 -20.10 -6.00 -17.69
C LEU A 51 -21.29 -6.97 -17.46
N PRO A 52 -21.08 -8.30 -17.62
CA PRO A 52 -22.13 -9.29 -17.38
C PRO A 52 -22.64 -9.34 -15.93
N ASP A 53 -21.82 -8.91 -14.96
CA ASP A 53 -22.16 -8.82 -13.54
C ASP A 53 -21.87 -7.39 -13.00
N PRO A 54 -22.76 -6.42 -13.28
CA PRO A 54 -22.56 -5.02 -12.92
C PRO A 54 -22.68 -4.78 -11.41
N ALA A 55 -23.30 -5.70 -10.65
CA ALA A 55 -23.46 -5.57 -9.20
C ALA A 55 -22.15 -5.77 -8.42
N SER A 56 -21.08 -6.19 -9.10
CA SER A 56 -19.82 -6.54 -8.45
C SER A 56 -18.94 -5.35 -8.08
N LEU A 57 -19.09 -4.19 -8.74
CA LEU A 57 -18.17 -3.05 -8.64
C LEU A 57 -18.92 -1.73 -8.42
N ARG A 58 -18.41 -0.88 -7.52
CA ARG A 58 -18.91 0.48 -7.29
C ARG A 58 -17.80 1.50 -7.50
N VAL A 59 -18.14 2.70 -7.92
CA VAL A 59 -17.19 3.80 -8.13
C VAL A 59 -17.54 4.95 -7.20
N HIS A 60 -16.58 5.39 -6.40
CA HIS A 60 -16.72 6.53 -5.49
C HIS A 60 -15.76 7.63 -5.92
N LEU A 61 -16.27 8.85 -6.14
CA LEU A 61 -15.45 10.04 -6.31
C LEU A 61 -15.43 10.80 -5.00
N ILE A 62 -14.25 10.93 -4.41
CA ILE A 62 -14.01 11.72 -3.21
C ILE A 62 -13.28 12.98 -3.66
N SER A 63 -13.84 14.13 -3.32
CA SER A 63 -13.17 15.41 -3.48
C SER A 63 -13.31 16.28 -2.25
N ASP A 64 -12.52 17.36 -2.20
CA ASP A 64 -12.64 18.39 -1.16
C ASP A 64 -14.09 18.91 -1.10
N HIS A 65 -14.73 19.10 -2.27
CA HIS A 65 -16.10 19.58 -2.41
C HIS A 65 -17.16 18.56 -1.96
N THR A 66 -16.97 17.28 -2.31
CA THR A 66 -17.86 16.19 -1.85
C THR A 66 -17.86 16.05 -0.33
N LEU A 67 -16.79 16.49 0.34
CA LEU A 67 -16.64 16.49 1.79
C LEU A 67 -16.91 17.87 2.43
N SER A 68 -17.39 18.85 1.67
CA SER A 68 -17.65 20.22 2.12
C SER A 68 -16.45 20.88 2.79
N ILE A 69 -15.26 20.64 2.25
CA ILE A 69 -14.01 21.25 2.69
C ILE A 69 -13.79 22.53 1.87
N PRO A 70 -13.85 23.72 2.48
CA PRO A 70 -13.70 24.97 1.75
C PRO A 70 -12.23 25.19 1.34
N ARG A 71 -12.00 25.85 0.21
CA ARG A 71 -10.63 26.14 -0.30
C ARG A 71 -9.79 26.98 0.67
N SER A 72 -10.44 27.76 1.54
CA SER A 72 -9.80 28.57 2.58
C SER A 72 -9.01 27.75 3.59
N VAL A 73 -9.28 26.45 3.76
CA VAL A 73 -8.47 25.59 4.66
C VAL A 73 -7.01 25.46 4.24
N TYR A 74 -6.71 25.76 2.97
CA TYR A 74 -5.35 25.73 2.43
C TYR A 74 -4.63 27.07 2.54
N ASN A 75 -5.33 28.14 2.95
CA ASN A 75 -4.68 29.43 3.20
C ASN A 75 -3.90 29.33 4.53
N LEU A 76 -2.60 29.67 4.47
CA LEU A 76 -1.68 29.64 5.61
C LEU A 76 -1.35 31.02 6.18
N GLU A 77 -1.90 32.10 5.63
CA GLU A 77 -1.64 33.47 6.08
C GLU A 77 -2.36 33.79 7.39
N ALA A 78 -3.61 33.33 7.51
CA ALA A 78 -4.42 33.54 8.68
C ALA A 78 -4.44 32.29 9.57
N LYS A 79 -4.42 32.52 10.88
CA LYS A 79 -4.53 31.49 11.90
C LYS A 79 -5.58 31.93 12.92
N SER A 80 -6.54 31.06 13.24
CA SER A 80 -7.48 31.37 14.32
C SER A 80 -6.77 31.29 15.69
N GLN A 81 -7.25 32.04 16.69
CA GLN A 81 -6.59 32.10 18.01
C GLN A 81 -6.44 30.73 18.69
N HIS A 82 -7.28 29.76 18.32
CA HIS A 82 -7.30 28.42 18.92
C HIS A 82 -6.48 27.37 18.15
N GLU A 83 -6.00 27.70 16.95
CA GLU A 83 -5.18 26.77 16.17
C GLU A 83 -3.78 26.65 16.78
N ARG A 84 -3.14 25.50 16.58
CA ARG A 84 -1.76 25.29 17.05
C ARG A 84 -0.72 25.78 16.04
N SER A 85 -1.06 25.77 14.75
CA SER A 85 -0.20 26.17 13.63
C SER A 85 -1.06 26.62 12.46
N ASN A 86 -0.52 27.45 11.55
CA ASN A 86 -1.24 27.91 10.35
C ASN A 86 -1.72 26.73 9.48
N ASN A 87 -1.02 25.60 9.49
CA ASN A 87 -1.40 24.42 8.72
C ASN A 87 -2.38 23.49 9.46
N ALA A 88 -2.99 23.93 10.56
CA ALA A 88 -3.89 23.07 11.35
C ALA A 88 -5.16 22.72 10.56
N SER A 89 -5.79 23.72 9.94
CA SER A 89 -6.94 23.57 9.03
C SER A 89 -6.65 22.57 7.90
N GLU A 90 -5.53 22.71 7.22
CA GLU A 90 -5.09 21.78 6.16
C GLU A 90 -4.89 20.35 6.70
N LYS A 91 -4.33 20.20 7.91
CA LYS A 91 -4.15 18.87 8.54
C LYS A 91 -5.49 18.21 8.85
N ASP A 92 -6.47 18.98 9.33
CA ASP A 92 -7.80 18.48 9.65
C ASP A 92 -8.57 18.12 8.37
N ALA A 93 -8.44 18.92 7.31
CA ALA A 93 -8.95 18.61 5.99
C ALA A 93 -8.36 17.29 5.45
N ARG A 94 -7.04 17.11 5.54
CA ARG A 94 -6.38 15.85 5.16
C ARG A 94 -6.84 14.68 6.01
N ALA A 95 -7.01 14.85 7.32
CA ALA A 95 -7.52 13.79 8.18
C ALA A 95 -8.94 13.36 7.76
N THR A 96 -9.78 14.32 7.39
CA THR A 96 -11.14 14.09 6.91
C THR A 96 -11.16 13.31 5.58
N ILE A 97 -10.35 13.74 4.61
CA ILE A 97 -10.18 13.06 3.32
C ILE A 97 -9.64 11.63 3.54
N TYR A 98 -8.60 11.49 4.36
CA TYR A 98 -8.02 10.19 4.68
C TYR A 98 -9.04 9.23 5.29
N ALA A 99 -9.84 9.71 6.25
CA ALA A 99 -10.90 8.93 6.86
C ALA A 99 -11.98 8.52 5.83
N ALA A 100 -12.34 9.41 4.90
CA ALA A 100 -13.29 9.09 3.83
C ALA A 100 -12.76 8.01 2.88
N VAL A 101 -11.53 8.16 2.40
CA VAL A 101 -10.85 7.17 1.54
C VAL A 101 -10.79 5.82 2.27
N LYS A 102 -10.31 5.81 3.51
CA LYS A 102 -10.14 4.59 4.30
C LYS A 102 -11.44 3.80 4.50
N ARG A 103 -12.57 4.48 4.68
CA ARG A 103 -13.89 3.83 4.83
C ARG A 103 -14.37 3.19 3.52
N LEU A 104 -14.00 3.75 2.38
CA LEU A 104 -14.46 3.32 1.06
C LEU A 104 -13.53 2.29 0.41
N LEU A 105 -12.27 2.25 0.83
CA LEU A 105 -11.32 1.25 0.36
C LEU A 105 -11.79 -0.15 0.72
N SER A 106 -12.10 -0.92 -0.31
CA SER A 106 -12.65 -2.26 -0.21
C SER A 106 -12.29 -3.06 -1.45
N ASN A 107 -12.58 -4.35 -1.40
CA ASN A 107 -12.34 -5.29 -2.49
C ASN A 107 -13.37 -5.16 -3.63
N LYS A 108 -14.43 -4.36 -3.48
CA LYS A 108 -15.47 -4.14 -4.50
C LYS A 108 -15.58 -2.69 -4.99
N ASP A 109 -14.82 -1.78 -4.38
CA ASP A 109 -14.98 -0.35 -4.56
C ASP A 109 -13.77 0.26 -5.27
N ILE A 110 -14.00 0.93 -6.41
CA ILE A 110 -13.03 1.83 -7.03
C ILE A 110 -13.16 3.19 -6.35
N VAL A 111 -12.08 3.67 -5.76
CA VAL A 111 -12.06 4.99 -5.12
C VAL A 111 -11.22 5.92 -5.98
N ILE A 112 -11.84 6.97 -6.53
CA ILE A 112 -11.17 8.09 -7.17
C ILE A 112 -11.04 9.20 -6.14
N LEU A 113 -9.80 9.65 -5.91
CA LEU A 113 -9.51 10.80 -5.05
C LEU A 113 -9.10 11.99 -5.90
N ASP A 114 -10.01 12.95 -6.04
CA ASP A 114 -9.77 14.28 -6.59
C ASP A 114 -9.54 15.28 -5.47
N GLY A 115 -8.29 15.49 -5.08
CA GLY A 115 -7.96 16.42 -4.01
C GLY A 115 -6.60 17.08 -4.22
N ALA A 116 -6.23 17.89 -3.25
CA ALA A 116 -4.93 18.56 -3.22
C ALA A 116 -3.81 17.56 -2.83
N ASN A 117 -3.45 16.65 -3.75
CA ASN A 117 -2.46 15.59 -3.54
C ASN A 117 -1.00 16.02 -3.85
N TYR A 118 -0.67 17.27 -3.51
CA TYR A 118 0.53 17.97 -3.96
C TYR A 118 1.83 17.59 -3.21
N ILE A 119 1.73 17.01 -2.01
CA ILE A 119 2.90 16.60 -1.23
C ILE A 119 3.18 15.12 -1.41
N LYS A 120 4.46 14.77 -1.61
CA LYS A 120 4.94 13.40 -1.69
C LYS A 120 4.56 12.54 -0.49
N GLY A 121 4.77 13.05 0.73
CA GLY A 121 4.44 12.33 1.97
C GLY A 121 2.96 11.98 2.08
N TRP A 122 2.08 12.83 1.56
CA TRP A 122 0.65 12.60 1.54
C TRP A 122 0.25 11.49 0.55
N ARG A 123 0.80 11.51 -0.68
CA ARG A 123 0.60 10.42 -1.64
C ARG A 123 1.12 9.08 -1.09
N TYR A 124 2.27 9.10 -0.43
CA TYR A 124 2.82 7.91 0.23
C TYR A 124 1.91 7.37 1.35
N GLN A 125 1.27 8.25 2.13
CA GLN A 125 0.31 7.85 3.15
C GLN A 125 -0.91 7.14 2.53
N LEU A 126 -1.47 7.69 1.45
CA LEU A 126 -2.57 7.07 0.70
C LEU A 126 -2.17 5.71 0.09
N TYR A 127 -0.97 5.63 -0.49
CA TYR A 127 -0.41 4.37 -0.99
C TYR A 127 -0.27 3.33 0.12
N CYS A 128 0.21 3.72 1.31
CA CYS A 128 0.31 2.82 2.45
C CYS A 128 -1.05 2.25 2.86
N GLU A 129 -2.11 3.07 2.84
CA GLU A 129 -3.46 2.61 3.14
C GLU A 129 -3.98 1.63 2.09
N ALA A 130 -3.88 1.97 0.80
CA ALA A 130 -4.25 1.07 -0.29
C ALA A 130 -3.50 -0.27 -0.20
N LYS A 131 -2.20 -0.21 0.13
CA LYS A 131 -1.38 -1.40 0.33
C LYS A 131 -1.79 -2.21 1.55
N ALA A 132 -2.21 -1.56 2.64
CA ALA A 132 -2.67 -2.24 3.85
C ALA A 132 -3.91 -3.11 3.58
N VAL A 133 -4.83 -2.60 2.76
CA VAL A 133 -6.02 -3.35 2.31
C VAL A 133 -5.78 -4.21 1.05
N ARG A 134 -4.52 -4.32 0.59
CA ARG A 134 -4.09 -5.12 -0.58
C ARG A 134 -4.78 -4.74 -1.90
N THR A 135 -5.09 -3.45 -2.04
CA THR A 135 -5.72 -2.87 -3.21
C THR A 135 -4.66 -2.28 -4.15
N PRO A 136 -4.81 -2.44 -5.48
CA PRO A 136 -3.99 -1.74 -6.45
C PRO A 136 -4.16 -0.22 -6.32
N HIS A 137 -3.12 0.52 -6.67
CA HIS A 137 -3.16 1.97 -6.68
C HIS A 137 -2.61 2.48 -8.00
N CYS A 138 -3.07 3.64 -8.45
CA CYS A 138 -2.38 4.41 -9.47
C CYS A 138 -2.43 5.90 -9.17
N VAL A 139 -1.49 6.64 -9.76
CA VAL A 139 -1.46 8.09 -9.73
C VAL A 139 -1.77 8.61 -11.13
N VAL A 140 -2.66 9.59 -11.22
CA VAL A 140 -2.96 10.32 -12.45
C VAL A 140 -2.49 11.75 -12.29
N HIS A 141 -1.42 12.09 -12.99
CA HIS A 141 -0.86 13.44 -13.04
C HIS A 141 -1.52 14.25 -14.14
N VAL A 142 -2.15 15.36 -13.79
CA VAL A 142 -2.65 16.35 -14.74
C VAL A 142 -1.57 17.39 -14.97
N GLY A 143 -0.87 17.23 -16.09
CA GLY A 143 0.22 18.11 -16.52
C GLY A 143 -0.32 19.36 -17.18
N THR A 144 -0.29 20.48 -16.46
CA THR A 144 -0.72 21.78 -16.98
C THR A 144 0.38 22.80 -16.70
N PRO A 145 0.77 23.65 -17.67
CA PRO A 145 1.71 24.72 -17.42
C PRO A 145 1.23 25.65 -16.30
N VAL A 146 2.15 26.11 -15.44
CA VAL A 146 1.83 27.01 -14.32
C VAL A 146 1.13 28.29 -14.81
N SER A 147 1.57 28.86 -15.94
CA SER A 147 0.95 30.05 -16.54
C SER A 147 -0.50 29.82 -16.94
N GLN A 148 -0.81 28.65 -17.49
CA GLN A 148 -2.16 28.26 -17.88
C GLN A 148 -3.05 28.06 -16.65
N ALA A 149 -2.56 27.34 -15.64
CA ALA A 149 -3.30 27.11 -14.41
C ALA A 149 -3.58 28.41 -13.64
N ARG A 150 -2.62 29.34 -13.64
CA ARG A 150 -2.76 30.69 -13.07
C ARG A 150 -3.85 31.48 -13.79
N ARG A 151 -3.77 31.53 -15.12
CA ARG A 151 -4.77 32.24 -15.95
C ARG A 151 -6.19 31.77 -15.63
N ILE A 152 -6.41 30.46 -15.48
CA ILE A 152 -7.72 29.91 -15.12
C ILE A 152 -8.16 30.34 -13.72
N ASN A 153 -7.23 30.44 -12.77
CA ASN A 153 -7.55 30.96 -11.43
C ASN A 153 -7.96 32.44 -11.49
N ASP A 154 -7.24 33.24 -12.27
CA ASP A 154 -7.54 34.67 -12.45
C ASP A 154 -8.87 34.89 -13.18
N GLU A 155 -9.17 34.08 -14.21
CA GLU A 155 -10.46 34.07 -14.90
C GLU A 155 -11.61 33.71 -13.94
N ARG A 156 -11.41 32.74 -13.03
CA ARG A 156 -12.39 32.42 -11.98
C ARG A 156 -12.57 33.55 -10.99
N ALA A 157 -11.50 34.26 -10.65
CA ALA A 157 -11.55 35.41 -9.74
C ALA A 157 -12.24 36.64 -10.37
N ALA A 158 -12.16 36.79 -11.70
CA ALA A 158 -12.82 37.87 -12.42
C ALA A 158 -14.34 37.65 -12.59
N ILE A 159 -14.82 36.41 -12.45
CA ILE A 159 -16.25 36.08 -12.55
C ILE A 159 -16.90 36.30 -11.19
N THR A 160 -17.84 37.26 -11.12
CA THR A 160 -18.56 37.65 -9.91
C THR A 160 -19.82 36.84 -9.62
N ASP A 161 -20.20 35.94 -10.52
CA ASP A 161 -21.39 35.10 -10.34
C ASP A 161 -21.18 34.07 -9.22
N GLU A 162 -22.24 33.76 -8.48
CA GLU A 162 -22.29 32.68 -7.48
C GLU A 162 -22.16 31.32 -8.15
N LYS A 163 -20.94 30.98 -8.58
CA LYS A 163 -20.59 29.64 -9.01
C LYS A 163 -20.43 28.75 -7.78
N GLY A 164 -20.70 27.46 -7.95
CA GLY A 164 -20.52 26.47 -6.88
C GLY A 164 -19.09 26.49 -6.33
N GLU A 165 -18.89 26.03 -5.09
CA GLU A 165 -17.57 26.03 -4.42
C GLU A 165 -16.45 25.35 -5.25
N GLU A 166 -16.81 24.44 -6.16
CA GLU A 166 -15.89 23.77 -7.08
C GLU A 166 -15.20 24.71 -8.08
N GLU A 167 -15.90 25.75 -8.49
CA GLU A 167 -15.45 26.71 -9.50
C GLU A 167 -14.88 27.99 -8.88
N GLN A 168 -14.94 28.13 -7.55
CA GLN A 168 -14.35 29.29 -6.89
C GLN A 168 -12.82 29.35 -7.08
N PRO A 169 -12.28 30.57 -7.20
CA PRO A 169 -10.85 30.79 -7.27
C PRO A 169 -10.19 30.45 -5.93
N TYR A 170 -8.89 30.15 -5.97
CA TYR A 170 -8.05 30.31 -4.79
C TYR A 170 -7.62 31.77 -4.69
N GLU A 171 -7.45 32.23 -3.46
CA GLU A 171 -6.74 33.50 -3.19
C GLU A 171 -5.33 33.45 -3.76
N SER A 172 -4.85 34.56 -4.32
CA SER A 172 -3.62 34.60 -5.11
C SER A 172 -2.39 34.10 -4.35
N GLU A 173 -2.20 34.56 -3.11
CA GLU A 173 -1.08 34.16 -2.26
C GLU A 173 -1.17 32.67 -1.86
N CYS A 174 -2.37 32.18 -1.53
CA CYS A 174 -2.64 30.76 -1.30
C CYS A 174 -2.34 29.91 -2.55
N TRP A 175 -2.72 30.38 -3.74
CA TRP A 175 -2.45 29.70 -5.01
C TRP A 175 -0.95 29.58 -5.27
N GLU A 176 -0.18 30.66 -5.10
CA GLU A 176 1.28 30.64 -5.19
C GLU A 176 1.90 29.65 -4.22
N ASN A 177 1.43 29.66 -2.96
CA ASN A 177 1.92 28.77 -1.93
C ASN A 177 1.70 27.29 -2.32
N LEU A 178 0.52 26.96 -2.85
CA LEU A 178 0.18 25.62 -3.29
C LEU A 178 1.03 25.17 -4.49
N VAL A 179 1.31 26.07 -5.44
CA VAL A 179 2.21 25.78 -6.57
C VAL A 179 3.64 25.58 -6.09
N TYR A 180 4.14 26.43 -5.21
CA TYR A 180 5.50 26.33 -4.66
C TYR A 180 5.71 25.03 -3.88
N ARG A 181 4.69 24.56 -3.15
CA ARG A 181 4.72 23.32 -2.37
C ARG A 181 4.47 22.06 -3.22
N TYR A 182 4.17 22.20 -4.51
CA TYR A 182 3.85 21.07 -5.36
C TYR A 182 5.08 20.23 -5.68
N GLU A 183 5.04 18.96 -5.28
CA GLU A 183 6.05 17.96 -5.61
C GLU A 183 5.50 17.03 -6.70
N GLU A 184 6.04 17.13 -7.91
CA GLU A 184 5.64 16.27 -9.03
C GLU A 184 5.79 14.78 -8.71
N PRO A 185 4.83 13.93 -9.14
CA PRO A 185 4.92 12.50 -8.95
C PRO A 185 6.06 11.90 -9.77
N ASN A 186 6.77 10.93 -9.18
CA ASN A 186 7.90 10.29 -9.82
C ASN A 186 7.55 8.87 -10.28
N ALA A 187 7.54 8.63 -11.59
CA ALA A 187 7.26 7.33 -12.18
C ALA A 187 8.22 6.21 -11.74
N MET A 188 9.46 6.54 -11.38
CA MET A 188 10.45 5.58 -10.85
C MET A 188 10.15 5.20 -9.40
N GLY A 189 9.36 6.01 -8.68
CA GLY A 189 8.92 5.71 -7.33
C GLY A 189 7.88 4.59 -7.32
N ARG A 190 8.18 3.47 -6.66
CA ARG A 190 7.26 2.32 -6.57
C ARG A 190 5.86 2.68 -6.06
N TRP A 191 5.77 3.66 -5.17
CA TRP A 191 4.53 4.10 -4.52
C TRP A 191 3.82 5.24 -5.25
N ASP A 192 4.44 5.86 -6.25
CA ASP A 192 3.80 6.80 -7.19
C ASP A 192 3.47 6.09 -8.53
N SER A 193 3.88 4.83 -8.70
CA SER A 193 3.73 4.02 -9.91
C SER A 193 2.65 2.94 -9.73
N PRO A 194 1.83 2.63 -10.77
CA PRO A 194 1.81 3.21 -12.12
C PRO A 194 1.34 4.67 -12.14
N LEU A 195 2.07 5.50 -12.89
CA LEU A 195 1.82 6.92 -13.09
C LEU A 195 1.31 7.15 -14.51
N PHE A 196 0.14 7.74 -14.65
CA PHE A 196 -0.41 8.21 -15.92
C PHE A 196 -0.31 9.72 -15.97
N THR A 197 0.20 10.29 -17.05
CA THR A 197 0.22 11.75 -17.26
C THR A 197 -0.79 12.13 -18.32
N VAL A 198 -1.64 13.10 -17.99
CA VAL A 198 -2.67 13.65 -18.87
C VAL A 198 -2.31 15.11 -19.08
N LEU A 199 -1.99 15.48 -20.30
CA LEU A 199 -1.69 16.87 -20.65
C LEU A 199 -2.98 17.68 -20.72
N TRP A 200 -2.84 18.99 -20.58
CA TRP A 200 -3.98 19.91 -20.69
C TRP A 200 -4.70 19.77 -22.03
N ASP A 201 -3.93 19.66 -23.12
CA ASP A 201 -4.43 19.61 -24.50
C ASP A 201 -4.99 18.23 -24.91
N ASP A 202 -4.81 17.20 -24.08
CA ASP A 202 -5.35 15.87 -24.36
C ASP A 202 -6.88 15.89 -24.26
N GLU A 203 -7.58 15.16 -25.14
CA GLU A 203 -9.05 15.12 -25.11
C GLU A 203 -9.58 14.50 -23.80
N GLY A 204 -8.87 13.50 -23.27
CA GLY A 204 -9.26 12.81 -22.05
C GLY A 204 -8.12 12.00 -21.44
N PRO A 205 -8.30 11.52 -20.19
CA PRO A 205 -7.36 10.58 -19.59
C PRO A 205 -7.32 9.26 -20.37
N PRO A 206 -6.20 8.51 -20.35
CA PRO A 206 -6.09 7.19 -20.97
C PRO A 206 -6.87 6.13 -20.17
N CYS A 207 -8.20 6.23 -20.22
CA CYS A 207 -9.16 5.46 -19.42
C CYS A 207 -8.99 3.94 -19.56
N GLU A 208 -8.77 3.44 -20.77
CA GLU A 208 -8.58 2.02 -21.05
C GLU A 208 -7.29 1.48 -20.41
N ASP A 209 -6.21 2.24 -20.46
CA ASP A 209 -4.93 1.81 -19.88
C ASP A 209 -4.95 1.88 -18.35
N ILE A 210 -5.64 2.88 -17.79
CA ILE A 210 -5.94 2.96 -16.36
C ILE A 210 -6.77 1.74 -15.93
N TRP A 211 -7.84 1.40 -16.67
CA TRP A 211 -8.64 0.21 -16.38
C TRP A 211 -7.82 -1.08 -16.40
N LYS A 212 -7.02 -1.28 -17.46
CA LYS A 212 -6.13 -2.45 -17.58
C LYS A 212 -5.11 -2.53 -16.45
N ALA A 213 -4.50 -1.40 -16.06
CA ALA A 213 -3.50 -1.39 -15.00
C ALA A 213 -4.09 -1.73 -13.62
N LEU A 214 -5.36 -1.41 -13.39
CA LEU A 214 -6.02 -1.57 -12.10
C LEU A 214 -6.81 -2.89 -11.98
N VAL A 215 -7.62 -3.22 -12.98
CA VAL A 215 -8.52 -4.39 -12.97
C VAL A 215 -7.87 -5.60 -13.65
N GLY A 216 -6.90 -5.37 -14.54
CA GLY A 216 -6.33 -6.38 -15.43
C GLY A 216 -7.20 -6.65 -16.64
N SER A 217 -6.62 -7.19 -17.70
CA SER A 217 -7.36 -7.81 -18.80
C SER A 217 -7.99 -9.11 -18.27
N GLU A 218 -9.32 -9.23 -18.30
CA GLU A 218 -9.98 -10.51 -17.96
C GLU A 218 -9.47 -11.67 -18.83
N ALA A 219 -8.94 -11.35 -20.03
CA ALA A 219 -8.38 -12.28 -20.99
C ALA A 219 -7.02 -12.90 -20.59
N GLU A 220 -6.22 -12.29 -19.70
CA GLU A 220 -4.85 -12.77 -19.44
C GLU A 220 -4.62 -13.33 -18.03
N GLY A 221 -5.65 -13.40 -17.17
CA GLY A 221 -5.52 -13.97 -15.83
C GLY A 221 -4.48 -13.28 -14.93
N ASN A 222 -3.90 -12.16 -15.37
CA ASN A 222 -2.73 -11.52 -14.78
C ASN A 222 -3.17 -10.32 -13.93
N LYS A 223 -4.01 -10.57 -12.92
CA LYS A 223 -4.35 -9.55 -11.93
C LYS A 223 -3.10 -9.24 -11.10
N LYS A 224 -2.67 -7.97 -11.06
CA LYS A 224 -1.61 -7.51 -10.17
C LYS A 224 -2.10 -7.58 -8.71
N VAL A 225 -1.96 -8.75 -8.10
CA VAL A 225 -2.24 -8.94 -6.67
C VAL A 225 -1.23 -8.11 -5.88
N VAL A 226 -1.72 -7.11 -5.15
CA VAL A 226 -0.85 -6.31 -4.27
C VAL A 226 -0.45 -7.15 -3.07
N ARG A 227 0.82 -7.57 -3.06
CA ARG A 227 1.36 -8.35 -1.96
C ARG A 227 1.44 -7.51 -0.69
N ALA A 228 0.92 -8.05 0.41
CA ALA A 228 1.08 -7.46 1.73
C ALA A 228 2.56 -7.22 2.08
N ASN A 229 2.83 -6.19 2.87
CA ASN A 229 4.17 -5.98 3.41
C ASN A 229 4.55 -7.17 4.29
N LEU A 230 5.67 -7.84 3.95
CA LEU A 230 6.16 -8.99 4.71
C LEU A 230 6.43 -8.67 6.19
N ALA A 231 6.71 -7.40 6.51
CA ALA A 231 6.92 -6.93 7.88
C ALA A 231 5.64 -6.89 8.74
N THR A 232 4.46 -6.80 8.13
CA THR A 232 3.17 -6.72 8.84
C THR A 232 2.34 -7.99 8.69
N VAL A 233 2.75 -8.91 7.81
CA VAL A 233 2.17 -10.25 7.77
C VAL A 233 2.72 -10.98 8.99
N LEU A 234 1.87 -11.19 10.00
CA LEU A 234 2.16 -12.13 11.07
C LEU A 234 2.51 -13.46 10.41
N LYS A 235 3.79 -13.81 10.43
CA LYS A 235 4.24 -15.13 10.04
C LYS A 235 3.44 -16.08 10.92
N ALA A 236 2.66 -16.97 10.30
CA ALA A 236 1.91 -17.98 11.06
C ALA A 236 2.86 -18.54 12.13
N PRO A 237 2.45 -18.60 13.41
CA PRO A 237 3.31 -19.08 14.47
C PRO A 237 3.90 -20.39 13.98
N SER A 238 5.21 -20.41 13.80
CA SER A 238 5.89 -21.63 13.38
C SER A 238 5.56 -22.67 14.43
N SER A 239 5.04 -23.81 13.96
CA SER A 239 4.49 -24.91 14.75
C SER A 239 5.04 -24.99 16.17
N GLU A 240 4.14 -25.25 17.12
CA GLU A 240 4.31 -25.44 18.58
C GLU A 240 5.50 -26.34 19.02
N ASP A 241 6.21 -26.93 18.06
CA ASP A 241 7.37 -27.80 18.20
C ASP A 241 8.64 -27.11 18.72
N TYR A 242 8.82 -25.79 18.63
CA TYR A 242 10.08 -25.19 19.10
C TYR A 242 10.26 -25.27 20.62
N LEU A 243 9.20 -24.94 21.37
CA LEU A 243 9.22 -25.04 22.83
C LEU A 243 9.25 -26.50 23.28
N TYR A 244 8.51 -27.36 22.58
CA TYR A 244 8.49 -28.80 22.84
C TYR A 244 9.85 -29.47 22.55
N GLU A 245 10.47 -29.20 21.40
CA GLU A 245 11.79 -29.75 21.05
C GLU A 245 12.91 -29.18 21.92
N LEU A 246 12.79 -27.91 22.34
CA LEU A 246 13.70 -27.33 23.33
C LEU A 246 13.58 -28.08 24.66
N ASP A 247 12.38 -28.15 25.23
CA ASP A 247 12.11 -28.79 26.52
C ASP A 247 12.56 -30.26 26.53
N LYS A 248 12.15 -31.02 25.51
CA LYS A 248 12.57 -32.41 25.27
C LYS A 248 14.08 -32.56 25.17
N SER A 249 14.78 -31.62 24.53
CA SER A 249 16.25 -31.64 24.42
C SER A 249 16.91 -31.35 25.76
N THR A 250 16.43 -30.36 26.52
CA THR A 250 16.92 -30.06 27.88
C THR A 250 16.68 -31.21 28.84
N GLN A 251 15.49 -31.84 28.81
CA GLN A 251 15.17 -33.00 29.65
C GLN A 251 16.07 -34.21 29.33
N LYS A 252 16.39 -34.46 28.05
CA LYS A 252 17.36 -35.51 27.68
C LYS A 252 18.75 -35.26 28.26
N ILE A 253 19.21 -34.00 28.28
CA ILE A 253 20.50 -33.65 28.87
C ILE A 253 20.45 -33.84 30.39
N LEU A 254 19.38 -33.38 31.04
CA LEU A 254 19.18 -33.53 32.48
C LEU A 254 19.19 -35.00 32.90
N ASN A 255 18.44 -35.85 32.19
CA ASN A 255 18.37 -37.27 32.49
C ASN A 255 19.74 -37.95 32.34
N ARG A 256 20.52 -37.59 31.31
CA ARG A 256 21.89 -38.09 31.15
C ARG A 256 22.82 -37.67 32.30
N ILE A 257 22.65 -36.45 32.81
CA ILE A 257 23.43 -35.98 33.97
C ILE A 257 23.01 -36.75 35.22
N LEU A 258 21.71 -36.93 35.46
CA LEU A 258 21.18 -37.64 36.62
C LEU A 258 21.56 -39.14 36.60
N ASP A 259 21.46 -39.80 35.44
CA ASP A 259 21.91 -41.18 35.28
C ASP A 259 23.42 -41.30 35.57
N TRP A 260 24.23 -40.38 35.05
CA TRP A 260 25.66 -40.38 35.31
C TRP A 260 25.98 -40.18 36.81
N VAL A 261 25.30 -39.26 37.49
CA VAL A 261 25.46 -39.01 38.93
C VAL A 261 25.03 -40.22 39.77
N ARG A 262 23.96 -40.93 39.36
CA ARG A 262 23.53 -42.16 40.02
C ARG A 262 24.58 -43.26 39.89
N ASP A 263 25.18 -43.39 38.72
CA ASP A 263 26.15 -44.45 38.43
C ASP A 263 27.56 -44.16 39.00
N HIS A 264 27.84 -42.92 39.44
CA HIS A 264 29.12 -42.49 40.02
C HIS A 264 28.96 -41.77 41.38
N PRO A 265 28.49 -42.47 42.45
CA PRO A 265 28.31 -41.86 43.76
C PRO A 265 29.65 -41.51 44.42
N GLY A 266 29.90 -40.22 44.64
CA GLY A 266 31.04 -39.72 45.42
C GLY A 266 32.21 -39.14 44.61
N GLU A 267 32.17 -39.16 43.27
CA GLU A 267 33.13 -38.41 42.46
C GLU A 267 32.77 -36.92 42.45
N GLY A 268 33.48 -36.12 43.26
CA GLY A 268 33.33 -34.67 43.30
C GLY A 268 33.52 -34.06 41.92
N GLY A 269 32.58 -33.21 41.51
CA GLY A 269 32.50 -32.59 40.18
C GLY A 269 33.81 -31.93 39.75
N GLY A 270 34.62 -32.67 38.99
CA GLY A 270 35.92 -32.22 38.55
C GLY A 270 36.40 -33.08 37.39
N ARG A 271 36.14 -32.60 36.17
CA ARG A 271 36.58 -33.17 34.87
C ARG A 271 35.81 -34.42 34.40
N SER A 272 34.51 -34.29 34.21
CA SER A 272 33.77 -35.25 33.39
C SER A 272 34.16 -35.08 31.92
N ALA A 273 34.68 -36.14 31.28
CA ALA A 273 34.95 -36.21 29.84
C ALA A 273 33.70 -35.94 28.96
N LEU A 274 32.51 -35.85 29.58
CA LEU A 274 31.22 -35.54 28.97
C LEU A 274 31.15 -34.15 28.34
N VAL A 275 31.80 -33.13 28.93
CA VAL A 275 31.78 -31.76 28.39
C VAL A 275 32.43 -31.70 27.00
N ARG A 276 33.41 -32.58 26.72
CA ARG A 276 34.05 -32.68 25.40
C ARG A 276 33.16 -33.31 24.33
N VAL A 277 32.26 -34.23 24.71
CA VAL A 277 31.40 -34.96 23.75
C VAL A 277 30.16 -34.16 23.40
N VAL A 278 29.54 -33.49 24.39
CA VAL A 278 28.34 -32.67 24.16
C VAL A 278 28.68 -31.39 23.40
N LEU A 279 29.78 -30.70 23.72
CA LEU A 279 30.22 -29.52 22.96
C LEU A 279 30.60 -29.88 21.52
N ARG A 280 31.31 -31.00 21.27
CA ARG A 280 31.60 -31.43 19.89
C ARG A 280 30.33 -31.72 19.08
N SER A 281 29.35 -32.38 19.69
CA SER A 281 28.09 -32.77 19.03
C SER A 281 27.21 -31.54 18.72
N CYS A 282 27.13 -30.58 19.65
CA CYS A 282 26.48 -29.30 19.42
C CYS A 282 27.20 -28.46 18.36
N TRP A 283 28.53 -28.41 18.37
CA TRP A 283 29.32 -27.65 17.39
C TRP A 283 29.19 -28.23 15.98
N LEU A 284 29.19 -29.56 15.83
CA LEU A 284 28.94 -30.26 14.56
C LEU A 284 27.51 -30.04 14.05
N SER A 285 26.52 -29.95 14.94
CA SER A 285 25.13 -29.63 14.57
C SER A 285 24.99 -28.17 14.16
N TYR A 286 25.67 -27.25 14.86
CA TYR A 286 25.72 -25.82 14.52
C TYR A 286 26.41 -25.58 13.16
N LEU A 287 27.50 -26.30 12.87
CA LEU A 287 28.18 -26.30 11.57
C LEU A 287 27.30 -26.84 10.44
N ARG A 288 26.51 -27.89 10.69
CA ARG A 288 25.54 -28.41 9.70
C ARG A 288 24.42 -27.41 9.39
N VAL A 289 23.93 -26.69 10.40
CA VAL A 289 22.92 -25.62 10.23
C VAL A 289 23.51 -24.42 9.47
N LEU A 290 24.77 -24.05 9.74
CA LEU A 290 25.49 -23.00 8.99
C LEU A 290 25.74 -23.39 7.52
N TRP A 291 26.04 -24.66 7.24
CA TRP A 291 26.26 -25.16 5.87
C TRP A 291 24.97 -25.34 5.05
N ALA A 292 23.83 -25.50 5.71
CA ALA A 292 22.49 -25.55 5.08
C ALA A 292 21.92 -24.15 4.77
N CYS A 293 22.57 -23.08 5.24
CA CYS A 293 22.15 -21.70 5.02
C CYS A 293 22.71 -21.19 3.66
N PRO A 294 21.86 -20.82 2.67
CA PRO A 294 22.31 -20.45 1.32
C PRO A 294 23.22 -19.22 1.25
N HIS A 295 23.31 -18.43 2.33
CA HIS A 295 24.01 -17.15 2.37
C HIS A 295 25.55 -17.27 2.46
N PHE A 296 26.10 -18.46 2.74
CA PHE A 296 27.54 -18.66 2.95
C PHE A 296 28.28 -19.43 1.83
N ARG A 297 27.62 -19.79 0.71
CA ARG A 297 28.25 -20.50 -0.42
C ARG A 297 29.13 -19.64 -1.35
N GLY A 298 29.48 -18.41 -0.94
CA GLY A 298 30.17 -17.44 -1.81
C GLY A 298 31.63 -17.12 -1.46
N LEU A 299 32.18 -17.61 -0.35
CA LEU A 299 33.51 -17.21 0.11
C LEU A 299 34.28 -18.43 0.62
N GLY A 300 35.34 -18.84 -0.08
CA GLY A 300 36.31 -19.80 0.46
C GLY A 300 36.95 -20.75 -0.53
N GLY A 301 37.36 -20.28 -1.71
CA GLY A 301 38.35 -20.97 -2.52
C GLY A 301 39.65 -20.18 -2.52
N SER A 302 40.57 -20.46 -1.60
CA SER A 302 42.02 -20.28 -1.76
C SER A 302 42.78 -20.75 -0.51
N SER A 303 43.63 -21.76 -0.73
CA SER A 303 44.90 -22.10 -0.07
C SER A 303 45.06 -21.88 1.44
N LEU A 304 45.49 -22.93 2.15
CA LEU A 304 46.90 -23.08 2.53
C LEU A 304 47.16 -24.47 3.15
N VAL A 305 48.39 -24.91 2.89
CA VAL A 305 49.15 -26.04 3.45
C VAL A 305 49.02 -26.14 4.98
#